data_AF-A0A8X8IWY7-F1
#
_entry.id   AF-A0A8X8IWY7-F1
#
_cell.length_a   1.000
_cell.length_b   1.000
_cell.length_c   1.000
_cell.angle_alpha   90.00
_cell.angle_beta   90.00
_cell.angle_gamma   90.00
#
_symmetry.space_group_name_H-M   'P 1'
#
loop_
_entity.id
_entity.type
_entity.pdbx_description
1 polymer ?
#
loop_
_entity_poly.entity_id
_entity_poly.type
_entity_poly.pdbx_seq_one_letter_code
_entity_poly.pdbx_strand_id
1 'polypeptide(L)'
;MATPSHARAVKSLNKSPGLHGRRFVFKTFSQRIEEIEIDVYSSLNKIKSAPSEGSTFLRDCLIEFRELNTAEDFISFYEEMMPFVQTLPLVILHKETIFSQLLSRLQVKARLSVEAILRYKANLFY
;
A
#
# COMPACT_ATOMS: atom_id res chain seq x y z
N MET A 1 -8.01 46.19 -7.69
CA MET A 1 -7.04 45.18 -8.16
C MET A 1 -6.47 44.44 -6.95
N ALA A 2 -6.53 43.12 -6.90
CA ALA A 2 -6.01 42.35 -5.77
C ALA A 2 -4.47 42.39 -5.77
N THR A 3 -3.87 42.92 -4.70
CA THR A 3 -2.41 43.05 -4.57
C THR A 3 -1.78 41.78 -3.95
N PRO A 4 -0.51 41.47 -4.24
CA PRO A 4 0.17 40.27 -3.74
C PRO A 4 0.27 40.18 -2.20
N SER A 5 0.12 41.30 -1.48
CA SER A 5 0.01 41.32 -0.02
C SER A 5 -1.27 40.62 0.49
N HIS A 6 -2.39 40.77 -0.21
CA HIS A 6 -3.64 40.07 0.11
C HIS A 6 -3.50 38.55 -0.09
N ALA A 7 -2.71 38.11 -1.08
CA ALA A 7 -2.47 36.69 -1.33
C ALA A 7 -1.59 36.01 -0.26
N ARG A 8 -0.68 36.76 0.40
CA ARG A 8 0.14 36.23 1.52
C ARG A 8 -0.70 35.96 2.77
N ALA A 9 -1.65 36.84 3.09
CA ALA A 9 -2.53 36.72 4.26
C ALA A 9 -3.39 35.43 4.25
N VAL A 10 -3.85 35.02 3.07
CA VAL A 10 -4.64 33.78 2.91
C VAL A 10 -3.79 32.52 3.13
N LYS A 11 -2.51 32.55 2.74
CA LYS A 11 -1.58 31.41 2.91
C LYS A 11 -1.10 31.24 4.35
N SER A 12 -1.07 32.30 5.15
CA SER A 12 -0.70 32.25 6.57
C SER A 12 -1.81 31.69 7.48
N LEU A 13 -3.07 31.62 7.02
CA LEU A 13 -4.18 31.01 7.78
C LEU A 13 -4.04 29.50 8.02
N ASN A 14 -3.11 28.84 7.33
CA ASN A 14 -2.81 27.41 7.48
C ASN A 14 -1.62 27.14 8.42
N LYS A 15 -0.94 28.17 8.92
CA LYS A 15 0.30 28.06 9.72
C LYS A 15 0.16 28.57 11.15
N SER A 16 -1.04 28.95 11.58
CA SER A 16 -1.26 29.47 12.93
C SER A 16 -1.10 28.35 13.98
N PRO A 17 -0.28 28.55 15.03
CA PRO A 17 -0.12 27.60 16.13
C PRO A 17 -1.37 27.68 17.03
N GLY A 18 -2.39 26.91 16.67
CA GLY A 18 -3.71 26.89 17.31
C GLY A 18 -4.52 25.70 16.80
N LEU A 19 -3.93 24.51 16.92
CA LEU A 19 -4.30 23.29 16.24
C LEU A 19 -5.27 22.42 17.06
N HIS A 20 -6.45 22.95 17.44
CA HIS A 20 -7.50 22.12 18.09
C HIS A 20 -8.80 21.99 17.28
N GLY A 21 -8.89 22.59 16.08
CA GLY A 21 -10.14 22.61 15.30
C GLY A 21 -10.06 22.17 13.83
N ARG A 22 -8.87 21.97 13.24
CA ARG A 22 -8.73 21.62 11.81
C ARG A 22 -8.02 20.29 11.63
N ARG A 23 -8.81 19.23 11.41
CA ARG A 23 -8.33 17.86 11.19
C ARG A 23 -7.73 17.64 9.80
N PHE A 24 -8.08 18.48 8.83
CA PHE A 24 -7.62 18.36 7.44
C PHE A 24 -7.02 19.68 6.97
N VAL A 25 -5.71 19.67 6.68
CA VAL A 25 -4.97 20.83 6.15
C VAL A 25 -4.35 20.43 4.82
N PHE A 26 -4.44 21.32 3.82
CA PHE A 26 -3.80 21.09 2.53
C PHE A 26 -2.27 21.11 2.69
N LYS A 27 -1.64 19.98 2.32
CA LYS A 27 -0.18 19.83 2.25
C LYS A 27 0.26 19.73 0.80
N THR A 28 1.29 20.49 0.45
CA THR A 28 1.94 20.41 -0.86
C THR A 28 2.69 19.08 -1.03
N PHE A 29 3.00 18.70 -2.26
CA PHE A 29 3.70 17.44 -2.54
C PHE A 29 5.06 17.36 -1.81
N SER A 30 5.86 18.43 -1.85
CA SER A 30 7.15 18.49 -1.14
C SER A 30 7.00 18.32 0.37
N GLN A 31 6.02 18.99 0.98
CA GLN A 31 5.73 18.84 2.42
C GLN A 31 5.31 17.41 2.79
N ARG A 32 4.53 16.74 1.93
CA ARG A 32 4.16 15.33 2.18
C ARG A 32 5.38 14.42 2.10
N ILE A 33 6.35 14.70 1.24
CA ILE A 33 7.60 13.92 1.16
C ILE A 33 8.46 14.15 2.40
N GLU A 34 8.58 15.41 2.85
CA GLU A 34 9.35 15.76 4.06
C GLU A 34 8.80 15.12 5.33
N GLU A 35 7.48 14.88 5.40
CA GLU A 35 6.83 14.21 6.53
C GLU A 35 6.91 12.67 6.50
N ILE A 36 7.28 12.07 5.37
CA ILE A 36 7.43 10.62 5.27
C ILE A 36 8.77 10.22 5.88
N GLU A 37 8.74 9.82 7.15
CA GLU A 37 9.86 9.18 7.83
C GLU A 37 9.83 7.66 7.55
N ILE A 38 10.83 7.16 6.82
CA ILE A 38 10.95 5.74 6.51
C ILE A 38 11.68 5.06 7.66
N ASP A 39 10.95 4.69 8.71
CA ASP A 39 11.51 3.87 9.79
C ASP A 39 11.27 2.39 9.53
N VAL A 40 12.32 1.69 9.08
CA VAL A 40 12.30 0.27 8.74
C VAL A 40 12.35 -0.61 10.00
N TYR A 41 12.82 -0.09 11.14
CA TYR A 41 13.13 -0.88 12.33
C TYR A 41 12.18 -0.63 13.50
N SER A 42 11.56 0.56 13.60
CA SER A 42 10.62 0.87 14.70
C SER A 42 9.14 0.67 14.35
N SER A 43 8.83 0.16 13.14
CA SER A 43 7.44 0.01 12.73
C SER A 43 6.69 -0.85 13.76
N LEU A 44 5.82 -0.23 14.56
CA LEU A 44 4.94 -0.87 15.54
C LEU A 44 3.89 -1.79 14.89
N ASN A 45 4.03 -2.05 13.59
CA ASN A 45 3.22 -3.03 12.90
C ASN A 45 3.51 -4.39 13.52
N LYS A 46 2.49 -4.95 14.18
CA LYS A 46 2.52 -6.34 14.64
C LYS A 46 2.99 -7.21 13.48
N ILE A 47 4.13 -7.88 13.67
CA ILE A 47 4.53 -8.99 12.81
C ILE A 47 3.32 -9.93 12.76
N LYS A 48 2.87 -10.28 11.54
CA LYS A 48 1.72 -11.17 11.38
C LYS A 48 1.98 -12.44 12.18
N SER A 49 1.02 -12.80 13.03
CA SER A 49 1.03 -14.08 13.74
C SER A 49 1.14 -15.23 12.73
N ALA A 50 1.58 -16.40 13.21
CA ALA A 50 1.61 -17.64 12.44
C ALA A 50 0.35 -17.79 11.55
N PRO A 51 0.49 -18.37 10.36
CA PRO A 51 -0.61 -18.46 9.41
C PRO A 51 -1.76 -19.26 10.05
N SER A 52 -2.98 -19.02 9.57
CA SER A 52 -4.14 -19.81 9.99
C SER A 52 -3.86 -21.31 9.81
N GLU A 53 -4.48 -22.16 10.63
CA GLU A 53 -4.21 -23.59 10.65
C GLU A 53 -4.49 -24.21 9.26
N GLY A 54 -3.42 -24.64 8.57
CA GLY A 54 -3.49 -25.19 7.21
C GLY A 54 -3.42 -24.17 6.06
N SER A 55 -3.20 -22.88 6.34
CA SER A 55 -2.97 -21.85 5.32
C SER A 55 -1.48 -21.51 5.16
N THR A 56 -1.17 -20.71 4.15
CA THR A 56 0.16 -20.12 3.94
C THR A 56 0.08 -18.61 4.17
N PHE A 57 1.17 -18.00 4.63
CA PHE A 57 1.26 -16.54 4.78
C PHE A 57 0.85 -15.79 3.50
N LEU A 58 1.24 -16.33 2.34
CA LEU A 58 0.90 -15.75 1.06
C LEU A 58 -0.60 -15.84 0.75
N ARG A 59 -1.25 -16.97 1.03
CA ARG A 59 -2.70 -17.14 0.87
C ARG A 59 -3.47 -16.16 1.75
N ASP A 60 -3.09 -16.05 3.02
CA ASP A 60 -3.76 -15.17 3.97
C ASP A 60 -3.59 -13.70 3.58
N CYS A 61 -2.38 -13.31 3.13
CA CYS A 61 -2.16 -11.97 2.57
C CYS A 61 -3.02 -11.69 1.34
N LEU A 62 -3.15 -12.67 0.43
CA LEU A 62 -3.90 -12.50 -0.82
C LEU A 62 -5.41 -12.36 -0.55
N ILE A 63 -5.93 -13.06 0.47
CA ILE A 63 -7.32 -12.92 0.93
C ILE A 63 -7.54 -11.56 1.60
N GLU A 64 -6.65 -11.13 2.51
CA GLU A 64 -6.75 -9.80 3.13
C GLU A 64 -6.77 -8.67 2.08
N PHE A 65 -5.91 -8.76 1.05
CA PHE A 65 -5.92 -7.77 0.00
C PHE A 65 -7.16 -7.82 -0.89
N ARG A 66 -7.81 -8.98 -1.03
CA ARG A 66 -9.12 -9.08 -1.69
C ARG A 66 -10.21 -8.34 -0.90
N GLU A 67 -10.14 -8.38 0.43
CA GLU A 67 -11.09 -7.64 1.28
C GLU A 67 -10.85 -6.13 1.23
N LEU A 68 -9.58 -5.71 1.13
CA LEU A 68 -9.19 -4.30 1.11
C LEU A 68 -9.26 -3.64 -0.28
N ASN A 69 -9.16 -4.43 -1.36
CA ASN A 69 -9.01 -3.90 -2.72
C ASN A 69 -10.08 -4.46 -3.66
N THR A 70 -10.90 -3.56 -4.21
CA THR A 70 -11.99 -3.89 -5.16
C THR A 70 -11.64 -3.49 -6.60
N ALA A 71 -10.37 -3.18 -6.90
CA ALA A 71 -9.96 -2.86 -8.25
C ALA A 71 -10.06 -4.09 -9.18
N GLU A 72 -10.57 -3.88 -10.39
CA GLU A 72 -10.72 -4.93 -11.41
C GLU A 72 -9.39 -5.62 -11.74
N ASP A 73 -8.30 -4.85 -11.84
CA ASP A 73 -6.95 -5.36 -12.04
C ASP A 73 -6.50 -6.29 -10.90
N PHE A 74 -6.95 -6.03 -9.67
CA PHE A 74 -6.62 -6.86 -8.52
C PHE A 74 -7.48 -8.14 -8.48
N ILE A 75 -8.75 -8.05 -8.87
CA ILE A 75 -9.65 -9.21 -8.94
C ILE A 75 -9.16 -10.22 -9.97
N SER A 76 -8.80 -9.76 -11.18
CA SER A 76 -8.22 -10.64 -12.20
C SER A 76 -6.90 -11.29 -11.76
N PHE A 77 -6.03 -10.52 -11.10
CA PHE A 77 -4.81 -11.05 -10.50
C PHE A 77 -5.10 -12.09 -9.40
N TYR A 78 -6.08 -11.84 -8.53
CA TYR A 78 -6.48 -12.76 -7.47
C TYR A 78 -6.93 -14.10 -8.06
N GLU A 79 -7.77 -14.08 -9.09
CA GLU A 79 -8.28 -15.28 -9.75
C GLU A 79 -7.17 -16.10 -10.42
N GLU A 80 -6.22 -15.43 -11.08
CA GLU A 80 -5.05 -16.07 -11.68
C GLU A 80 -4.12 -16.70 -10.61
N MET A 81 -3.94 -16.02 -9.48
CA MET A 81 -2.98 -16.45 -8.44
C MET A 81 -3.52 -17.53 -7.50
N MET A 82 -4.80 -17.49 -7.16
CA MET A 82 -5.43 -18.38 -6.17
C MET A 82 -5.07 -19.87 -6.30
N PRO A 83 -4.98 -20.49 -7.50
CA PRO A 83 -4.57 -21.90 -7.61
C PRO A 83 -3.11 -22.17 -7.21
N PHE A 84 -2.21 -21.20 -7.35
CA PHE A 84 -0.77 -21.38 -7.10
C PHE A 84 -0.36 -21.15 -5.64
N VAL A 85 -1.19 -20.42 -4.87
CA VAL A 85 -0.86 -20.00 -3.50
C VAL A 85 -1.49 -20.88 -2.42
N GLN A 86 -2.17 -21.97 -2.81
CA GLN A 86 -2.91 -22.83 -1.90
C GLN A 86 -2.04 -23.51 -0.85
N THR A 87 -0.84 -23.98 -1.24
CA THR A 87 0.09 -24.67 -0.36
C THR A 87 1.53 -24.21 -0.60
N LEU A 88 2.38 -24.33 0.42
CA LEU A 88 3.78 -23.90 0.33
C LEU A 88 4.56 -24.63 -0.78
N PRO A 89 4.40 -25.95 -1.00
CA PRO A 89 5.06 -26.64 -2.11
C PRO A 89 4.67 -26.11 -3.50
N LEU A 90 3.39 -25.75 -3.70
CA LEU A 90 2.92 -25.16 -4.96
C LEU A 90 3.56 -23.79 -5.23
N VAL A 91 3.71 -22.98 -4.18
CA VAL A 91 4.38 -21.68 -4.27
C VAL A 91 5.85 -21.86 -4.69
N ILE A 92 6.55 -22.83 -4.09
CA ILE A 92 7.96 -23.10 -4.42
C ILE A 92 8.08 -23.58 -5.87
N LEU A 93 7.17 -24.45 -6.31
CA LEU A 93 7.14 -24.98 -7.68
C LEU A 93 6.88 -23.88 -8.72
N HIS A 94 5.95 -22.97 -8.45
CA HIS A 94 5.50 -21.94 -9.38
C HIS A 94 6.08 -20.56 -9.11
N LYS A 95 7.17 -20.47 -8.33
CA LYS A 95 7.77 -19.19 -7.91
C LYS A 95 8.02 -18.23 -9.08
N GLU A 96 8.55 -18.73 -10.20
CA GLU A 96 8.90 -17.90 -11.37
C GLU A 96 7.64 -17.33 -12.04
N THR A 97 6.58 -18.13 -12.14
CA THR A 97 5.28 -17.71 -12.68
C THR A 97 4.64 -16.66 -11.79
N ILE A 98 4.68 -16.88 -10.47
CA ILE A 98 4.17 -15.95 -9.47
C ILE A 98 4.89 -14.60 -9.60
N PHE A 99 6.22 -14.61 -9.66
CA PHE A 99 7.02 -13.40 -9.82
C PHE A 99 6.74 -12.67 -11.15
N SER A 100 6.65 -13.40 -12.25
CA SER A 100 6.39 -12.84 -13.58
C SER A 100 5.03 -12.13 -13.66
N GLN A 101 3.97 -12.77 -13.16
CA GLN A 101 2.64 -12.17 -13.09
C GLN A 101 2.60 -10.97 -12.12
N LEU A 102 3.35 -11.02 -11.02
CA LEU A 102 3.44 -9.88 -10.12
C LEU A 102 4.13 -8.68 -10.77
N LEU A 103 5.17 -8.93 -11.56
CA LEU A 103 5.91 -7.89 -12.29
C LEU A 103 5.08 -7.32 -13.43
N SER A 104 4.33 -8.14 -14.15
CA SER A 104 3.49 -7.69 -15.26
C SER A 104 2.35 -6.76 -14.80
N ARG A 105 1.83 -6.97 -13.59
CA ARG A 105 0.76 -6.16 -12.98
C ARG A 105 1.30 -4.93 -12.22
N LEU A 106 2.61 -4.82 -12.01
CA LEU A 106 3.27 -3.64 -11.43
C LEU A 106 3.38 -2.49 -12.46
N GLN A 107 2.28 -2.16 -13.14
CA GLN A 107 2.21 -1.02 -14.05
C GLN A 107 1.62 0.20 -13.33
N VAL A 108 2.25 1.36 -13.53
CA VAL A 108 1.87 2.65 -12.90
C VAL A 108 0.41 3.05 -13.14
N LYS A 109 -0.23 2.51 -14.18
CA LYS A 109 -1.65 2.73 -14.50
C LYS A 109 -2.59 2.18 -13.41
N ALA A 110 -2.19 1.16 -12.67
CA ALA A 110 -3.00 0.54 -11.62
C ALA A 110 -2.69 1.13 -10.23
N ARG A 111 -2.72 2.47 -10.10
CA ARG A 111 -2.37 3.20 -8.87
C ARG A 111 -3.04 2.66 -7.60
N LEU A 112 -4.25 2.11 -7.73
CA LEU A 112 -5.05 1.57 -6.62
C LEU A 112 -4.64 0.16 -6.21
N SER A 113 -4.03 -0.63 -7.10
CA SER A 113 -3.57 -2.00 -6.79
C SER A 113 -2.08 -2.08 -6.45
N VAL A 114 -1.29 -1.06 -6.79
CA VAL A 114 0.16 -1.01 -6.52
C VAL A 114 0.49 -1.18 -5.04
N GLU A 115 -0.31 -0.61 -4.13
CA GLU A 115 -0.07 -0.78 -2.68
C GLU A 115 -0.20 -2.26 -2.25
N ALA A 116 -1.27 -2.92 -2.69
CA ALA A 116 -1.51 -4.33 -2.38
C ALA A 116 -0.40 -5.23 -2.96
N ILE A 117 0.03 -4.96 -4.19
CA ILE A 117 1.10 -5.71 -4.85
C ILE A 117 2.45 -5.53 -4.15
N LEU A 118 2.80 -4.30 -3.76
CA LEU A 118 4.06 -4.01 -3.05
C LEU A 118 4.09 -4.68 -1.67
N ARG A 119 2.97 -4.64 -0.93
CA ARG A 119 2.85 -5.36 0.35
C ARG A 119 2.87 -6.88 0.17
N TYR A 120 2.29 -7.41 -0.90
CA TYR A 120 2.37 -8.84 -1.20
C TYR A 120 3.82 -9.28 -1.46
N LYS A 121 4.61 -8.50 -2.21
CA LYS A 121 6.06 -8.75 -2.38
C LYS A 121 6.79 -8.83 -1.04
N ALA A 122 6.50 -7.90 -0.12
CA ALA A 122 7.16 -7.89 1.19
C ALA A 122 6.93 -9.21 1.96
N ASN A 123 5.72 -9.77 1.90
CA ASN A 123 5.40 -11.04 2.58
C ASN A 123 5.92 -12.30 1.88
N LEU A 124 6.44 -12.20 0.65
CA LEU A 124 7.06 -13.33 -0.06
C LEU A 124 8.49 -13.61 0.39
N PHE A 125 9.16 -12.62 1.01
CA PHE A 125 10.55 -12.71 1.46
C PHE A 125 10.70 -12.94 2.98
N TYR A 126 9.59 -13.04 3.72
CA TYR A 126 9.55 -13.41 5.14
C TYR A 126 9.11 -14.87 5.29
#